data_AF-A0A914DPM1-F1
#
_entry.id   AF-A0A914DPM1-F1
#
_cell.length_a   1.000
_cell.length_b   1.000
_cell.length_c   1.000
_cell.angle_alpha   90.00
_cell.angle_beta   90.00
_cell.angle_gamma   90.00
#
_symmetry.space_group_name_H-M   'P 1'
#
loop_
_entity.id
_entity.type
_entity.pdbx_description
1 polymer ?
#
loop_
_entity_poly.entity_id
_entity_poly.type
_entity_poly.pdbx_seq_one_letter_code
_entity_poly.pdbx_strand_id
1 'polypeptide(L)' 'MKECHQRSAERLLALAKANGGVFIKVGQHIASLQYLLPTEYTSTLSVLHSKAPESDLNDIRQVFQESLQKE' A
#
# COMPACT_ATOMS: atom_id res chain seq x y z
N MET A 1 -17.36 -17.13 -7.36
CA MET A 1 -15.91 -16.85 -7.53
C MET A 1 -15.58 -15.37 -7.35
N LYS A 2 -16.20 -14.44 -8.09
CA LYS A 2 -15.98 -12.98 -7.97
C LYS A 2 -16.02 -12.43 -6.53
N GLU A 3 -17.08 -12.76 -5.77
CA GLU A 3 -17.22 -12.32 -4.37
C GLU A 3 -16.07 -12.78 -3.46
N CYS A 4 -15.52 -13.97 -3.72
CA CYS A 4 -14.39 -14.49 -2.96
C CYS A 4 -13.11 -13.70 -3.27
N HIS A 5 -12.87 -13.39 -4.54
CA HIS A 5 -11.75 -12.55 -4.97
C HIS A 5 -11.88 -11.13 -4.42
N GLN A 6 -13.07 -10.53 -4.47
CA GLN A 6 -13.32 -9.19 -3.93
C GLN A 6 -13.02 -9.12 -2.43
N ARG A 7 -13.61 -10.04 -1.65
CA ARG A 7 -13.33 -10.14 -0.20
C ARG A 7 -11.84 -10.33 0.10
N SER A 8 -11.15 -11.11 -0.73
CA SER A 8 -9.73 -11.38 -0.52
C SER A 8 -8.85 -10.18 -0.90
N ALA A 9 -9.21 -9.44 -1.96
CA ALA A 9 -8.55 -8.20 -2.37
C ALA A 9 -8.70 -7.11 -1.30
N GLU A 10 -9.87 -6.98 -0.68
CA GLU A 10 -10.12 -6.05 0.42
C GLU A 10 -9.28 -6.38 1.66
N ARG A 11 -9.19 -7.67 2.01
CA ARG A 11 -8.32 -8.13 3.11
C ARG A 11 -6.85 -7.84 2.83
N LEU A 12 -6.41 -8.05 1.60
CA LEU A 12 -5.04 -7.75 1.18
C LEU A 12 -4.76 -6.25 1.23
N LEU A 13 -5.72 -5.41 0.81
CA LEU A 13 -5.62 -3.96 0.94
C LEU A 13 -5.50 -3.53 2.41
N ALA A 14 -6.33 -4.10 3.29
CA ALA A 14 -6.27 -3.83 4.73
C ALA A 14 -4.92 -4.23 5.33
N LEU A 15 -4.41 -5.43 4.99
CA LEU A 15 -3.08 -5.89 5.39
C LEU A 15 -1.98 -4.92 4.93
N ALA A 16 -2.05 -4.47 3.66
CA ALA A 16 -1.05 -3.58 3.10
C ALA A 16 -1.03 -2.20 3.80
N LYS A 17 -2.22 -1.65 4.09
CA LYS A 17 -2.35 -0.39 4.83
C LYS A 17 -1.85 -0.51 6.26
N ALA A 18 -2.15 -1.61 6.95
CA ALA A 18 -1.74 -1.84 8.34
C ALA A 18 -0.22 -1.98 8.50
N ASN A 19 0.46 -2.57 7.51
CA ASN A 19 1.91 -2.80 7.58
C ASN A 19 2.74 -1.69 6.92
N GLY A 20 2.15 -0.89 6.02
CA GLY A 20 2.87 0.17 5.31
C GLY A 20 4.05 -0.35 4.49
N GLY A 21 5.02 0.54 4.21
CA GLY A 21 6.33 0.19 3.67
C GLY A 21 6.31 -0.75 2.45
N VAL A 22 6.96 -1.91 2.57
CA VAL A 22 7.05 -2.92 1.49
C VAL A 22 5.68 -3.45 1.08
N PHE A 23 4.72 -3.56 1.99
CA PHE A 23 3.40 -4.08 1.66
C PHE A 23 2.62 -3.13 0.74
N ILE A 24 2.84 -1.82 0.88
CA ILE A 24 2.31 -0.82 -0.07
C ILE A 24 2.89 -1.08 -1.46
N LYS A 25 4.20 -1.32 -1.58
CA LYS A 25 4.86 -1.61 -2.86
C LYS A 25 4.33 -2.90 -3.50
N VAL A 26 4.13 -3.95 -2.71
CA VAL A 26 3.52 -5.20 -3.20
C VAL A 26 2.11 -4.95 -3.71
N GLY A 27 1.29 -4.20 -2.96
CA GLY A 27 -0.06 -3.83 -3.40
C GLY A 27 -0.07 -3.02 -4.70
N GLN A 28 0.85 -2.07 -4.84
CA GLN A 28 1.04 -1.29 -6.07
C GLN A 28 1.47 -2.15 -7.26
N HIS A 29 2.35 -3.14 -7.03
CA HIS A 29 2.75 -4.07 -8.08
C HIS A 29 1.57 -4.94 -8.52
N ILE A 30 0.81 -5.50 -7.58
CA ILE A 30 -0.41 -6.27 -7.87
C ILE A 30 -1.40 -5.42 -8.68
N ALA A 31 -1.58 -4.15 -8.32
CA ALA A 31 -2.48 -3.24 -9.05
C ALA A 31 -2.12 -3.05 -10.53
N SER A 32 -0.84 -3.20 -10.91
CA SER A 32 -0.37 -3.11 -12.30
C SER A 32 -0.58 -4.37 -13.16
N LEU A 33 -0.96 -5.50 -12.56
CA LEU A 33 -1.03 -6.81 -13.23
C LEU A 33 -2.42 -7.10 -13.86
N GLN A 34 -3.02 -6.12 -14.53
CA GLN A 34 -4.41 -6.14 -15.03
C GLN A 34 -4.73 -7.30 -15.98
N TYR A 35 -3.74 -7.81 -16.71
CA TYR A 35 -3.90 -8.94 -17.65
C TYR A 35 -3.58 -10.30 -17.02
N LEU A 36 -3.06 -10.34 -15.78
CA LEU A 36 -2.60 -11.55 -15.12
C LEU A 36 -3.47 -11.94 -13.91
N LEU A 37 -4.00 -10.95 -13.20
CA LEU A 37 -4.75 -11.15 -11.95
C LEU A 37 -6.23 -10.80 -12.10
N PRO A 38 -7.12 -11.37 -11.27
CA PRO A 38 -8.52 -11.00 -11.27
C PRO A 38 -8.71 -9.50 -11.04
N THR A 39 -9.67 -8.90 -11.76
CA THR A 39 -9.95 -7.45 -11.73
C THR A 39 -10.22 -6.91 -10.34
N GLU A 40 -10.77 -7.75 -9.45
CA GLU A 40 -11.03 -7.43 -8.05
C GLU A 40 -9.76 -7.02 -7.32
N TYR A 41 -8.63 -7.69 -7.56
CA TYR A 41 -7.34 -7.36 -6.95
C TYR A 41 -6.76 -6.09 -7.55
N THR A 42 -6.73 -6.00 -8.88
CA THR A 42 -6.06 -4.89 -9.56
C THR A 42 -6.81 -3.57 -9.36
N SER A 43 -8.14 -3.61 -9.40
CA SER A 43 -9.00 -2.46 -9.09
C SER A 43 -8.91 -2.06 -7.61
N THR A 44 -9.05 -3.00 -6.68
CA THR A 44 -9.07 -2.68 -5.24
C THR A 44 -7.75 -2.11 -4.76
N LEU A 45 -6.61 -2.64 -5.23
CA LEU A 45 -5.29 -2.19 -4.79
C LEU A 45 -4.78 -0.95 -5.53
N SER A 46 -5.41 -0.54 -6.63
CA SER A 46 -5.04 0.68 -7.39
C SER A 46 -5.01 1.95 -6.55
N VAL A 47 -5.82 2.01 -5.48
CA VAL A 47 -5.82 3.14 -4.53
C VAL A 47 -4.44 3.36 -3.88
N LEU A 48 -3.61 2.32 -3.79
CA LEU A 48 -2.27 2.41 -3.21
C LEU A 48 -1.27 3.15 -4.13
N HIS A 49 -1.58 3.39 -5.40
CA HIS A 49 -0.74 4.22 -6.28
C HIS A 49 -0.83 5.71 -5.94
N SER A 50 -1.99 6.19 -5.51
CA SER A 50 -2.23 7.63 -5.30
C SER A 50 -2.56 8.01 -3.86
N LYS A 51 -3.03 7.06 -3.04
CA LYS A 51 -3.54 7.29 -1.68
C LYS A 51 -3.05 6.21 -0.71
N ALA A 52 -1.74 5.99 -0.70
CA ALA A 52 -1.09 5.20 0.35
C ALA A 52 -1.20 5.94 1.71
N PRO A 53 -1.10 5.23 2.85
CA PRO A 53 -1.05 5.87 4.17
C PRO A 53 0.09 6.89 4.24
N GLU A 54 -0.19 8.05 4.81
CA GLU A 54 0.76 9.14 5.01
C GLU A 54 1.41 9.01 6.40
N SER A 55 2.69 9.35 6.50
CA SER A 55 3.39 9.44 7.78
C SER A 55 2.99 10.72 8.52
N ASP A 56 2.96 10.69 9.85
CA ASP A 56 2.73 11.88 10.65
C ASP A 56 3.87 12.90 10.47
N LEU A 57 3.55 14.19 10.46
CA LEU A 57 4.54 15.26 10.31
C LEU A 57 5.58 15.25 11.44
N ASN A 58 5.21 14.83 12.64
CA ASN A 58 6.13 14.72 13.76
C ASN A 58 7.18 13.63 13.54
N ASP A 59 6.75 12.47 13.04
CA ASP A 59 7.64 11.34 12.70
C ASP A 59 8.62 11.76 11.61
N ILE A 60 8.12 12.45 10.57
CA ILE A 60 8.95 12.99 9.50
C ILE A 60 9.98 13.96 10.10
N ARG A 61 9.55 14.91 10.93
CA ARG A 61 10.44 15.90 11.56
C ARG A 61 11.52 15.23 12.40
N GLN A 62 11.17 14.20 13.17
CA GLN A 62 12.14 13.44 13.96
C GLN A 62 13.19 12.79 13.07
N VAL A 63 12.78 12.08 12.01
CA VAL A 63 13.70 11.44 11.07
C VAL A 63 14.65 12.47 10.43
N PHE A 64 14.14 13.64 10.06
CA PHE A 64 14.98 14.72 9.53
C PHE A 64 15.98 15.24 10.57
N GLN A 65 15.56 15.46 11.82
CA GLN A 65 16.47 15.90 12.89
C GLN A 65 17.56 14.87 13.16
N GLU A 66 17.22 13.59 13.28
CA GLU A 66 18.19 12.51 13.49
C GLU A 66 19.16 12.35 12.32
N SER A 67 18.67 12.54 11.09
CA SER A 67 19.50 12.45 9.87
C SER A 67 20.44 13.64 9.69
N LEU A 68 20.05 14.83 10.16
CA LEU A 68 20.83 16.07 10.03
C LEU A 68 21.72 16.38 11.24
N GLN A 69 21.50 15.75 12.40
CA GLN A 69 22.34 15.87 13.60
C GLN A 69 23.56 14.93 13.61
N LYS A 70 23.80 14.21 12.53
CA LYS A 70 25.02 13.41 12.33
C LYS A 70 25.97 14.12 11.35
N GLU A 71 26.66 15.13 11.86
CA GLU A 71 28.02 15.51 11.41
C GLU A 71 28.97 15.42 12.59
#